data_AF-A0A3B8YXH3-F1
#
_entry.id   AF-A0A3B8YXH3-F1
#
_cell.length_a   1.000
_cell.length_b   1.000
_cell.length_c   1.000
_cell.angle_alpha   90.00
_cell.angle_beta   90.00
_cell.angle_gamma   90.00
#
_symmetry.space_group_name_H-M   'P 1'
#
loop_
_entity.id
_entity.type
_entity.pdbx_description
1 polymer ?
#
loop_
_entity_poly.entity_id
_entity_poly.type
_entity_poly.pdbx_seq_one_letter_code
_entity_poly.pdbx_strand_id
1 'polypeptide(L)'
;MKDFSYDGLVLAGGGCRCFWQMGFLEVLTSETDFAPHEVGAVSAGSAMACAFFAGVADQVFAHFSLRAEGNEANVYPKNLFGGGSLFPHEEIYRDTILHCIDGAALDCLHQGPRVRILFARLPGWLGPRMGVGAGLLAYELEKILSPSLHPRLGAALGFREGVGEVLDCRSPGDLADLILCSSCTPPFTPVFKRDGEPVLD
;
A
#
# COMPACT_ATOMS: atom_id res chain seq x y z
N MET A 1 -3.51 -11.44 32.28
CA MET A 1 -2.99 -10.60 31.18
C MET A 1 -3.33 -9.16 31.52
N LYS A 2 -2.48 -8.18 31.21
CA LYS A 2 -2.86 -6.77 31.33
C LYS A 2 -3.92 -6.50 30.25
N ASP A 3 -5.08 -5.96 30.63
CA ASP A 3 -6.03 -5.41 29.67
C ASP A 3 -5.32 -4.33 28.85
N PHE A 4 -5.06 -4.62 27.58
CA PHE A 4 -4.52 -3.66 26.62
C PHE A 4 -5.72 -3.02 25.93
N SER A 5 -6.10 -1.81 26.35
CA SER A 5 -7.17 -1.04 25.70
C SER A 5 -6.58 -0.23 24.54
N TYR A 6 -7.16 -0.35 23.35
CA TYR A 6 -6.78 0.40 22.15
C TYR A 6 -8.02 0.62 21.28
N ASP A 7 -8.04 1.73 20.54
CA ASP A 7 -9.16 2.07 19.64
C ASP A 7 -8.92 1.57 18.21
N GLY A 8 -7.66 1.34 17.83
CA GLY A 8 -7.32 0.89 16.49
C GLY A 8 -5.83 0.63 16.29
N LEU A 9 -5.51 0.16 15.08
CA LEU A 9 -4.17 -0.17 14.61
C LEU A 9 -3.79 0.75 13.44
N VAL A 10 -2.54 1.22 13.42
CA VAL A 10 -2.00 1.96 12.27
C VAL A 10 -0.76 1.27 11.72
N LEU A 11 -0.78 0.89 10.44
CA LEU A 11 0.33 0.27 9.73
C LEU A 11 0.95 1.23 8.73
N ALA A 12 2.19 1.64 8.98
CA ALA A 12 2.94 2.52 8.10
C ALA A 12 3.40 1.81 6.82
N GLY A 13 3.59 2.60 5.77
CA GLY A 13 4.21 2.17 4.52
C GLY A 13 5.73 1.97 4.64
N GLY A 14 6.32 1.32 3.65
CA GLY A 14 7.76 1.04 3.68
C GLY A 14 8.28 0.01 2.67
N GLY A 15 7.50 -0.32 1.64
CA GLY A 15 7.83 -1.36 0.65
C GLY A 15 7.95 -2.75 1.29
N CYS A 16 8.85 -3.58 0.77
CA CYS A 16 9.05 -4.97 1.25
C CYS A 16 9.44 -5.07 2.74
N ARG A 17 9.87 -3.98 3.38
CA ARG A 17 10.11 -4.02 4.83
C ARG A 17 8.82 -4.31 5.60
N CYS A 18 7.65 -3.95 5.08
CA CYS A 18 6.38 -4.14 5.78
C CYS A 18 6.05 -5.60 6.10
N PHE A 19 6.70 -6.61 5.50
CA PHE A 19 6.50 -8.02 5.87
C PHE A 19 6.67 -8.30 7.37
N TRP A 20 7.51 -7.53 8.08
CA TRP A 20 7.64 -7.65 9.55
C TRP A 20 6.32 -7.39 10.29
N GLN A 21 5.43 -6.55 9.73
CA GLN A 21 4.15 -6.19 10.34
C GLN A 21 3.22 -7.40 10.44
N MET A 22 3.20 -8.29 9.46
CA MET A 22 2.39 -9.52 9.53
C MET A 22 2.92 -10.45 10.63
N GLY A 23 4.24 -10.65 10.71
CA GLY A 23 4.83 -11.46 11.79
C GLY A 23 4.63 -10.85 13.18
N PHE A 24 4.65 -9.51 13.29
CA PHE A 24 4.29 -8.83 14.53
C PHE A 24 2.83 -9.08 14.93
N LEU A 25 1.89 -8.97 13.99
CA LEU A 25 0.47 -9.20 14.24
C LEU A 25 0.18 -10.66 14.59
N GLU A 26 0.88 -11.62 13.97
CA GLU A 26 0.78 -13.04 14.29
C GLU A 26 1.17 -13.31 15.75
N VAL A 27 2.33 -12.81 16.19
CA VAL A 27 2.76 -12.95 17.59
C VAL A 27 1.83 -12.19 18.54
N LEU A 28 1.38 -10.98 18.17
CA LEU A 28 0.50 -10.19 19.02
C LEU A 28 -0.84 -10.91 19.25
N THR A 29 -1.43 -11.46 18.20
CA THR A 29 -2.72 -12.17 18.28
C THR A 29 -2.61 -13.58 18.86
N SER A 30 -1.42 -14.21 18.85
CA SER A 30 -1.21 -15.49 19.55
C SER A 30 -1.09 -15.32 21.07
N GLU A 31 -0.55 -14.20 21.53
CA GLU A 31 -0.27 -13.93 22.95
C GLU A 31 -1.35 -13.07 23.64
N THR A 32 -2.28 -12.47 22.88
CA THR A 32 -3.28 -11.54 23.39
C THR A 32 -4.61 -11.67 22.64
N ASP A 33 -5.66 -11.06 23.18
CA ASP A 33 -6.98 -10.91 22.55
C ASP A 33 -7.04 -9.72 21.57
N PHE A 34 -5.92 -9.41 20.90
CA PHE A 34 -5.83 -8.27 20.00
C PHE A 34 -6.78 -8.40 18.80
N ALA A 35 -7.82 -7.58 18.78
CA ALA A 35 -8.88 -7.52 17.77
C ALA A 35 -9.31 -6.05 17.55
N PRO A 36 -8.53 -5.26 16.78
CA PRO A 36 -8.89 -3.86 16.50
C PRO A 36 -10.20 -3.78 15.73
N HIS A 37 -11.00 -2.75 16.00
CA HIS A 37 -12.18 -2.44 15.19
C HIS A 37 -11.82 -1.55 13.98
N GLU A 38 -10.79 -0.73 14.13
CA GLU A 38 -10.36 0.26 13.14
C GLU A 38 -8.89 0.04 12.78
N VAL A 39 -8.59 0.02 11.47
CA VAL A 39 -7.23 -0.13 10.95
C VAL A 39 -6.96 0.96 9.93
N GLY A 40 -5.96 1.79 10.18
CA GLY A 40 -5.41 2.72 9.20
C GLY A 40 -4.15 2.15 8.57
N ALA A 41 -4.03 2.15 7.25
CA ALA A 41 -2.85 1.65 6.57
C ALA A 41 -2.48 2.48 5.33
N VAL A 42 -1.21 2.44 4.96
CA VAL A 42 -0.69 3.11 3.76
C VAL A 42 0.36 2.25 3.06
N SER A 43 0.44 2.35 1.73
CA SER A 43 1.42 1.65 0.89
C SER A 43 1.38 0.13 1.10
N ALA A 44 2.57 -0.50 1.09
CA ALA A 44 2.75 -1.91 1.42
C ALA A 44 2.13 -2.31 2.76
N GLY A 45 2.00 -1.41 3.74
CA GLY A 45 1.31 -1.67 5.00
C GLY A 45 -0.17 -1.99 4.81
N SER A 46 -0.81 -1.42 3.79
CA SER A 46 -2.18 -1.74 3.39
C SER A 46 -2.31 -3.18 2.91
N ALA A 47 -1.35 -3.67 2.11
CA ALA A 47 -1.32 -5.07 1.71
C ALA A 47 -1.07 -6.01 2.89
N MET A 48 -0.21 -5.64 3.83
CA MET A 48 0.03 -6.44 5.04
C MET A 48 -1.22 -6.53 5.92
N ALA A 49 -1.92 -5.41 6.13
CA ALA A 49 -3.19 -5.40 6.85
C ALA A 49 -4.21 -6.33 6.17
N CYS A 50 -4.40 -6.18 4.85
CA CYS A 50 -5.37 -6.98 4.11
C CYS A 50 -5.00 -8.46 4.11
N ALA A 51 -3.73 -8.81 3.91
CA ALA A 51 -3.27 -10.19 3.93
C ALA A 51 -3.47 -10.84 5.32
N PHE A 52 -3.14 -10.11 6.39
CA PHE A 52 -3.31 -10.59 7.76
C PHE A 52 -4.79 -10.80 8.12
N PHE A 53 -5.64 -9.79 7.94
CA PHE A 53 -7.05 -9.88 8.32
C PHE A 53 -7.89 -10.76 7.38
N ALA A 54 -7.42 -11.03 6.16
CA ALA A 54 -7.99 -12.05 5.29
C ALA A 54 -7.57 -13.48 5.67
N GLY A 55 -6.58 -13.65 6.55
CA GLY A 55 -6.03 -14.97 6.92
C GLY A 55 -5.13 -15.59 5.85
N VAL A 56 -4.49 -14.77 5.00
CA VAL A 56 -3.66 -15.24 3.86
C VAL A 56 -2.21 -14.72 3.92
N ALA A 57 -1.76 -14.26 5.09
CA ALA A 57 -0.41 -13.70 5.29
C ALA A 57 0.72 -14.62 4.76
N ASP A 58 0.69 -15.91 5.12
CA ASP A 58 1.69 -16.89 4.68
C ASP A 58 1.67 -17.09 3.16
N GLN A 59 0.48 -17.11 2.56
CA GLN A 59 0.33 -17.28 1.11
C GLN A 59 0.92 -16.07 0.37
N VAL A 60 0.63 -14.86 0.85
CA VAL A 60 1.19 -13.61 0.31
C VAL A 60 2.70 -13.60 0.43
N PHE A 61 3.26 -13.98 1.57
CA PHE A 61 4.71 -14.04 1.76
C PHE A 61 5.38 -15.07 0.84
N ALA A 62 4.81 -16.29 0.76
CA ALA A 62 5.35 -17.36 -0.07
C ALA A 62 5.30 -17.00 -1.56
N HIS A 63 4.16 -16.49 -2.04
CA HIS A 63 3.99 -16.14 -3.45
C HIS A 63 4.85 -14.93 -3.85
N PHE A 64 4.91 -13.89 -3.01
CA PHE A 64 5.82 -12.77 -3.25
C PHE A 64 7.28 -13.23 -3.33
N SER A 65 7.71 -14.07 -2.40
CA SER A 65 9.09 -14.60 -2.37
C SER A 65 9.40 -15.39 -3.65
N LEU A 66 8.47 -16.27 -4.08
CA LEU A 66 8.60 -17.02 -5.33
C LEU A 66 8.74 -16.08 -6.55
N ARG A 67 7.90 -15.05 -6.63
CA ARG A 67 7.95 -14.05 -7.71
C ARG A 67 9.25 -13.25 -7.69
N ALA A 68 9.74 -12.90 -6.50
CA ALA A 68 10.98 -12.14 -6.32
C ALA A 68 12.22 -12.99 -6.67
N GLU A 69 12.25 -14.27 -6.26
CA GLU A 69 13.33 -15.20 -6.62
C GLU A 69 13.40 -15.46 -8.13
N GLY A 70 12.26 -15.52 -8.80
CA GLY A 70 12.18 -15.65 -10.26
C GLY A 70 12.51 -14.37 -11.03
N ASN A 71 12.67 -13.23 -10.35
CA ASN A 71 12.92 -11.94 -10.98
C ASN A 71 14.43 -11.60 -11.00
N GLU A 72 15.03 -11.64 -12.18
CA GLU A 72 16.47 -11.46 -12.37
C GLU A 72 16.99 -10.03 -12.06
N ALA A 73 16.15 -8.99 -12.19
CA ALA A 73 16.60 -7.61 -12.07
C ALA A 73 15.48 -6.65 -11.65
N ASN A 74 15.83 -5.54 -11.00
CA ASN A 74 14.87 -4.50 -10.62
C ASN A 74 14.52 -3.53 -11.77
N VAL A 75 15.26 -3.58 -12.88
CA VAL A 75 15.08 -2.73 -14.06
C VAL A 75 15.36 -3.53 -15.32
N TYR A 76 14.49 -3.43 -16.32
CA TYR A 76 14.65 -4.08 -17.62
C TYR A 76 14.69 -3.04 -18.76
N PRO A 77 15.84 -2.40 -19.03
CA PRO A 77 15.94 -1.36 -20.06
C PRO A 77 15.55 -1.84 -21.47
N LYS A 78 15.72 -3.14 -21.74
CA LYS A 78 15.27 -3.80 -22.97
C LYS A 78 13.78 -3.61 -23.26
N ASN A 79 12.98 -3.37 -22.22
CA ASN A 79 11.53 -3.17 -22.32
C ASN A 79 11.15 -1.71 -22.58
N LEU A 80 12.09 -0.75 -22.56
CA LEU A 80 11.79 0.68 -22.77
C LEU A 80 11.18 0.96 -24.15
N PHE A 81 11.53 0.15 -25.15
CA PHE A 81 10.98 0.19 -26.52
C PHE A 81 10.25 -1.11 -26.90
N GLY A 82 10.08 -2.02 -25.94
CA GLY A 82 9.33 -3.27 -26.09
C GLY A 82 7.97 -3.18 -25.41
N GLY A 83 7.12 -4.19 -25.58
CA GLY A 83 5.80 -4.23 -24.94
C GLY A 83 5.79 -4.64 -23.45
N GLY A 84 6.95 -4.76 -22.80
CA GLY A 84 7.07 -5.19 -21.39
C GLY A 84 7.21 -4.01 -20.42
N SER A 85 7.10 -4.27 -19.12
CA SER A 85 7.33 -3.23 -18.10
C SER A 85 8.83 -2.94 -17.90
N LEU A 86 9.18 -1.66 -17.76
CA LEU A 86 10.55 -1.23 -17.41
C LEU A 86 10.92 -1.64 -15.97
N PHE A 87 9.95 -1.57 -15.05
CA PHE A 87 10.10 -1.93 -13.65
C PHE A 87 9.10 -3.06 -13.32
N PRO A 88 9.56 -4.21 -12.81
CA PRO A 88 8.69 -5.37 -12.58
C PRO A 88 7.84 -5.23 -11.31
N HIS A 89 8.11 -4.24 -10.46
CA HIS A 89 7.55 -4.12 -9.11
C HIS A 89 6.02 -4.08 -9.09
N GLU A 90 5.38 -3.29 -9.96
CA GLU A 90 3.91 -3.21 -10.01
C GLU A 90 3.30 -4.54 -10.43
N GLU A 91 3.87 -5.20 -11.43
CA GLU A 91 3.37 -6.48 -11.94
C GLU A 91 3.47 -7.56 -10.86
N ILE A 92 4.64 -7.70 -10.22
CA ILE A 92 4.85 -8.64 -9.12
C ILE A 92 3.85 -8.33 -8.00
N TYR A 93 3.71 -7.07 -7.62
CA TYR A 93 2.88 -6.69 -6.49
C TYR A 93 1.38 -6.94 -6.75
N ARG A 94 0.88 -6.51 -7.92
CA ARG A 94 -0.49 -6.75 -8.35
C ARG A 94 -0.79 -8.23 -8.43
N ASP A 95 0.12 -9.00 -9.04
CA ASP A 95 -0.03 -10.45 -9.17
C ASP A 95 -0.10 -11.13 -7.80
N THR A 96 0.76 -10.76 -6.85
CA THR A 96 0.69 -11.31 -5.48
C THR A 96 -0.65 -11.05 -4.82
N ILE A 97 -1.19 -9.83 -4.93
CA ILE A 97 -2.49 -9.50 -4.34
C ILE A 97 -3.60 -10.35 -4.98
N LEU A 98 -3.65 -10.40 -6.30
CA LEU A 98 -4.70 -11.12 -7.04
C LEU A 98 -4.60 -12.64 -6.92
N HIS A 99 -3.38 -13.16 -6.69
CA HIS A 99 -3.17 -14.59 -6.48
C HIS A 99 -3.66 -15.04 -5.10
N CYS A 100 -3.43 -14.23 -4.07
CA CYS A 100 -3.66 -14.64 -2.68
C CYS A 100 -4.98 -14.14 -2.09
N ILE A 101 -5.50 -13.00 -2.54
CA ILE A 101 -6.79 -12.46 -2.07
C ILE A 101 -7.84 -12.79 -3.12
N ASP A 102 -8.52 -13.91 -2.94
CA ASP A 102 -9.67 -14.30 -3.74
C ASP A 102 -10.98 -13.72 -3.17
N GLY A 103 -12.12 -14.16 -3.71
CA GLY A 103 -13.43 -13.72 -3.21
C GLY A 103 -13.68 -14.08 -1.75
N ALA A 104 -13.24 -15.26 -1.30
CA ALA A 104 -13.43 -15.69 0.08
C ALA A 104 -12.54 -14.89 1.05
N ALA A 105 -11.29 -14.62 0.67
CA ALA A 105 -10.39 -13.76 1.41
C ALA A 105 -10.93 -12.31 1.53
N LEU A 106 -11.54 -11.80 0.46
CA LEU A 106 -12.22 -10.49 0.50
C LEU A 106 -13.45 -10.51 1.42
N ASP A 107 -14.26 -11.57 1.40
CA ASP A 107 -15.40 -11.73 2.31
C ASP A 107 -14.94 -11.76 3.78
N CYS A 108 -13.81 -12.41 4.07
CA CYS A 108 -13.18 -12.37 5.40
C CYS A 108 -12.81 -10.94 5.80
N LEU A 109 -12.24 -10.15 4.88
CA LEU A 109 -11.92 -8.74 5.15
C LEU A 109 -13.16 -7.89 5.44
N HIS A 110 -14.27 -8.13 4.73
CA HIS A 110 -15.53 -7.44 4.98
C HIS A 110 -16.15 -7.77 6.34
N GLN A 111 -15.88 -8.96 6.87
CA GLN A 111 -16.32 -9.39 8.20
C GLN A 111 -15.35 -9.02 9.32
N GLY A 112 -14.12 -8.62 8.97
CA GLY A 112 -13.06 -8.23 9.87
C GLY A 112 -13.11 -6.76 10.31
N PRO A 113 -11.96 -6.18 10.70
CA PRO A 113 -11.90 -4.77 11.07
C PRO A 113 -12.17 -3.85 9.88
N ARG A 114 -12.57 -2.62 10.18
CA ARG A 114 -12.70 -1.58 9.17
C ARG A 114 -11.31 -1.07 8.77
N VAL A 115 -10.83 -1.55 7.61
CA VAL A 115 -9.53 -1.15 7.05
C VAL A 115 -9.70 0.07 6.14
N ARG A 116 -9.00 1.15 6.48
CA ARG A 116 -8.91 2.39 5.70
C ARG A 116 -7.51 2.55 5.13
N ILE A 117 -7.46 2.74 3.81
CA ILE A 117 -6.24 2.83 3.03
C ILE A 117 -6.04 4.28 2.61
N LEU A 118 -4.94 4.88 3.06
CA LEU A 118 -4.59 6.26 2.76
C LEU A 118 -3.80 6.35 1.45
N PHE A 119 -4.00 7.43 0.70
CA PHE A 119 -3.22 7.80 -0.47
C PHE A 119 -3.21 9.32 -0.65
N ALA A 120 -2.23 9.87 -1.34
CA ALA A 120 -2.14 11.30 -1.63
C ALA A 120 -2.77 11.61 -2.99
N ARG A 121 -3.63 12.65 -3.05
CA ARG A 121 -4.16 13.22 -4.29
C ARG A 121 -3.28 14.38 -4.73
N LEU A 122 -2.92 14.40 -6.01
CA LEU A 122 -2.11 15.50 -6.56
C LEU A 122 -2.91 16.82 -6.61
N PRO A 123 -2.22 17.98 -6.60
CA PRO A 123 -2.83 19.26 -6.87
C PRO A 123 -3.39 19.31 -8.30
N GLY A 124 -4.58 19.88 -8.49
CA GLY A 124 -5.24 19.93 -9.81
C GLY A 124 -4.48 20.74 -10.88
N TRP A 125 -3.56 21.62 -10.46
CA TRP A 125 -2.69 22.40 -11.35
C TRP A 125 -1.43 21.64 -11.80
N LEU A 126 -1.15 20.49 -11.20
CA LEU A 126 0.08 19.76 -11.38
C LEU A 126 -0.17 18.52 -12.24
N GLY A 127 0.18 18.61 -13.52
CA GLY A 127 -0.01 17.51 -14.47
C GLY A 127 0.67 16.22 -13.99
N PRO A 128 0.12 15.02 -14.26
CA PRO A 128 0.53 13.76 -13.62
C PRO A 128 2.04 13.48 -13.68
N ARG A 129 2.68 13.78 -14.82
CA ARG A 129 4.13 13.58 -15.00
C ARG A 129 4.99 14.57 -14.21
N MET A 130 4.52 15.80 -14.04
CA MET A 130 5.22 16.84 -13.26
C MET A 130 4.97 16.68 -11.76
N GLY A 131 3.80 16.15 -11.37
CA GLY A 131 3.43 16.01 -9.96
C GLY A 131 4.11 14.90 -9.21
N VAL A 132 4.47 13.84 -9.91
CA VAL A 132 5.37 12.80 -9.42
C VAL A 132 6.72 13.38 -9.04
N GLY A 133 7.38 14.08 -9.97
CA GLY A 133 8.70 14.63 -9.75
C GLY A 133 8.69 15.70 -8.64
N ALA A 134 7.69 16.58 -8.65
CA ALA A 134 7.55 17.61 -7.62
C ALA A 134 7.17 17.03 -6.23
N GLY A 135 6.35 15.99 -6.17
CA GLY A 135 5.97 15.33 -4.92
C GLY A 135 7.14 14.58 -4.28
N LEU A 136 7.89 13.78 -5.06
CA LEU A 136 9.10 13.11 -4.59
C LEU A 136 10.17 14.12 -4.14
N LEU A 137 10.37 15.18 -4.92
CA LEU A 137 11.32 16.23 -4.55
C LEU A 137 10.87 16.96 -3.28
N ALA A 138 9.58 17.27 -3.13
CA ALA A 138 9.04 17.92 -1.94
C ALA A 138 9.16 17.04 -0.69
N TYR A 139 8.87 15.74 -0.81
CA TYR A 139 9.00 14.77 0.28
C TYR A 139 10.45 14.58 0.72
N GLU A 140 11.38 14.42 -0.22
CA GLU A 140 12.82 14.31 0.08
C GLU A 140 13.37 15.63 0.65
N LEU A 141 12.96 16.78 0.11
CA LEU A 141 13.31 18.09 0.67
C LEU A 141 12.74 18.29 2.07
N GLU A 142 11.51 17.86 2.36
CA GLU A 142 10.90 17.98 3.68
C GLU A 142 11.59 17.08 4.70
N LYS A 143 11.96 15.85 4.33
CA LYS A 143 12.80 14.98 5.18
C LYS A 143 14.13 15.62 5.57
N ILE A 144 14.77 16.32 4.63
CA ILE A 144 16.08 16.96 4.83
C ILE A 144 15.94 18.26 5.65
N LEU A 145 14.88 19.04 5.42
CA LEU A 145 14.71 20.39 5.97
C LEU A 145 13.91 20.43 7.28
N SER A 146 13.02 19.47 7.51
CA SER A 146 12.21 19.38 8.73
C SER A 146 11.82 17.92 9.03
N PRO A 147 12.55 17.22 9.91
CA PRO A 147 12.25 15.84 10.30
C PRO A 147 11.02 15.75 11.24
N SER A 148 9.93 16.44 10.88
CA SER A 148 8.67 16.42 11.61
C SER A 148 7.84 15.20 11.19
N LEU A 149 7.20 14.55 12.15
CA LEU A 149 6.25 13.46 11.91
C LEU A 149 4.95 13.92 11.22
N HIS A 150 4.74 15.24 11.15
CA HIS A 150 3.57 15.87 10.50
C HIS A 150 4.04 16.83 9.40
N PRO A 151 4.38 16.30 8.21
CA PRO A 151 4.78 17.12 7.07
C PRO A 151 3.68 18.13 6.72
N ARG A 152 4.06 19.39 6.52
CA ARG A 152 3.15 20.50 6.16
C ARG A 152 3.41 21.00 4.74
N LEU A 153 4.57 20.73 4.16
CA LEU A 153 4.93 21.21 2.83
C LEU A 153 4.10 20.53 1.74
N GLY A 154 3.83 19.23 1.86
CA GLY A 154 2.91 18.53 0.95
C GLY A 154 1.53 19.21 0.87
N ALA A 155 0.93 19.48 2.03
CA ALA A 155 -0.35 20.21 2.10
C ALA A 155 -0.25 21.64 1.55
N ALA A 156 0.84 22.36 1.85
CA ALA A 156 1.08 23.71 1.32
C ALA A 156 1.25 23.72 -0.22
N LEU A 157 1.78 22.64 -0.80
CA LEU A 157 1.89 22.44 -2.25
C LEU A 157 0.56 21.99 -2.89
N GLY A 158 -0.49 21.79 -2.08
CA GLY A 158 -1.83 21.46 -2.54
C GLY A 158 -2.10 19.97 -2.71
N PHE A 159 -1.24 19.10 -2.16
CA PHE A 159 -1.57 17.68 -1.99
C PHE A 159 -2.70 17.55 -0.96
N ARG A 160 -3.61 16.63 -1.21
CA ARG A 160 -4.76 16.35 -0.35
C ARG A 160 -4.75 14.88 0.03
N GLU A 161 -5.16 14.57 1.25
CA GLU A 161 -5.37 13.19 1.66
C GLU A 161 -6.58 12.59 0.93
N GLY A 162 -6.43 11.33 0.53
CA GLY A 162 -7.49 10.45 0.08
C GLY A 162 -7.54 9.23 0.98
N VAL A 163 -8.74 8.73 1.22
CA VAL A 163 -8.99 7.51 1.99
C VAL A 163 -9.96 6.65 1.22
N GLY A 164 -9.60 5.38 1.03
CA GLY A 164 -10.51 4.35 0.54
C GLY A 164 -10.76 3.30 1.62
N GLU A 165 -11.97 2.75 1.66
CA GLU A 165 -12.31 1.69 2.60
C GLU A 165 -12.33 0.34 1.89
N VAL A 166 -11.74 -0.69 2.51
CA VAL A 166 -11.75 -2.05 1.96
C VAL A 166 -13.17 -2.60 1.82
N LEU A 167 -14.10 -2.14 2.67
CA LEU A 167 -15.52 -2.50 2.62
C LEU A 167 -16.20 -2.05 1.33
N ASP A 168 -15.70 -1.01 0.66
CA ASP A 168 -16.25 -0.52 -0.60
C ASP A 168 -15.77 -1.31 -1.84
N CYS A 169 -14.76 -2.19 -1.66
CA CYS A 169 -14.22 -3.03 -2.73
C CYS A 169 -15.18 -4.19 -3.02
N ARG A 170 -15.64 -4.30 -4.27
CA ARG A 170 -16.62 -5.33 -4.68
C ARG A 170 -15.95 -6.57 -5.28
N SER A 171 -14.66 -6.49 -5.56
CA SER A 171 -13.87 -7.57 -6.11
C SER A 171 -12.42 -7.50 -5.60
N PRO A 172 -11.67 -8.62 -5.66
CA PRO A 172 -10.23 -8.61 -5.45
C PRO A 172 -9.48 -7.61 -6.34
N GLY A 173 -9.97 -7.39 -7.57
CA GLY A 173 -9.44 -6.39 -8.47
C GLY A 173 -9.56 -4.97 -7.92
N ASP A 174 -10.73 -4.63 -7.37
CA ASP A 174 -10.97 -3.32 -6.75
C ASP A 174 -10.03 -3.09 -5.55
N LEU A 175 -9.82 -4.14 -4.75
CA LEU A 175 -8.91 -4.08 -3.60
C LEU A 175 -7.46 -3.92 -4.05
N ALA A 176 -7.02 -4.68 -5.07
CA ALA A 176 -5.69 -4.54 -5.64
C ALA A 176 -5.46 -3.12 -6.18
N ASP A 177 -6.43 -2.56 -6.88
CA ASP A 177 -6.36 -1.18 -7.38
C ASP A 177 -6.30 -0.16 -6.23
N LEU A 178 -7.06 -0.35 -5.15
CA LEU A 178 -7.01 0.51 -3.97
C LEU A 178 -5.63 0.46 -3.28
N ILE A 179 -5.09 -0.74 -3.08
CA ILE A 179 -3.75 -0.93 -2.49
C ILE A 179 -2.67 -0.31 -3.39
N LEU A 180 -2.75 -0.49 -4.70
CA LEU A 180 -1.79 0.07 -5.65
C LEU A 180 -1.90 1.59 -5.74
N CYS A 181 -3.11 2.17 -5.62
CA CYS A 181 -3.31 3.61 -5.47
C CYS A 181 -2.61 4.19 -4.23
N SER A 182 -2.49 3.39 -3.17
CA SER A 182 -1.76 3.72 -1.94
C SER A 182 -0.26 3.44 -2.01
N SER A 183 0.20 2.76 -3.07
CA SER A 183 1.58 2.29 -3.22
C SER A 183 2.24 2.81 -4.50
N CYS A 184 1.82 3.98 -4.98
CA CYS A 184 2.42 4.58 -6.18
C CYS A 184 3.68 5.36 -5.78
N THR A 185 4.85 4.78 -6.04
CA THR A 185 6.16 5.41 -5.90
C THR A 185 6.89 5.41 -7.24
N PRO A 186 6.57 6.34 -8.15
CA PRO A 186 7.27 6.39 -9.42
C PRO A 186 8.76 6.73 -9.22
N PRO A 187 9.65 6.31 -10.13
CA PRO A 187 9.34 5.63 -11.39
C PRO A 187 9.07 4.13 -11.24
N PHE A 188 9.23 3.54 -10.04
CA PHE A 188 9.18 2.09 -9.81
C PHE A 188 7.78 1.50 -10.01
N THR A 189 6.73 2.23 -9.60
CA THR A 189 5.34 1.91 -9.91
C THR A 189 4.69 3.08 -10.67
N PRO A 190 3.74 2.80 -11.59
CA PRO A 190 3.10 3.84 -12.37
C PRO A 190 2.20 4.73 -11.51
N VAL A 191 1.85 5.90 -12.02
CA VAL A 191 0.83 6.75 -11.41
C VAL A 191 -0.54 6.13 -11.65
N PHE A 192 -1.25 5.84 -10.58
CA PHE A 192 -2.63 5.38 -10.64
C PHE A 192 -3.61 6.55 -10.55
N LYS A 193 -4.89 6.27 -10.80
CA LYS A 193 -5.97 7.23 -10.64
C LYS A 193 -7.07 6.64 -9.78
N ARG A 194 -7.65 7.47 -8.92
CA ARG A 194 -8.84 7.17 -8.13
C ARG A 194 -9.86 8.30 -8.31
N ASP A 195 -11.08 7.93 -8.70
CA ASP A 195 -12.17 8.87 -9.01
C ASP A 195 -11.77 9.91 -10.09
N GLY A 196 -10.98 9.47 -11.07
CA GLY A 196 -10.50 10.32 -12.17
C GLY A 196 -9.30 11.22 -11.82
N GLU A 197 -8.92 11.33 -10.55
CA GLU A 197 -7.76 12.11 -10.10
C GLU A 197 -6.51 11.23 -9.95
N PRO A 198 -5.32 11.71 -10.33
CA PRO A 198 -4.07 11.02 -10.08
C PRO A 198 -3.75 10.95 -8.58
N VAL A 199 -3.19 9.83 -8.16
CA VAL A 199 -2.83 9.55 -6.76
C VAL A 199 -1.38 9.08 -6.62
N LEU A 200 -0.84 9.19 -5.40
CA LEU A 200 0.48 8.74 -4.97
C LEU A 200 0.41 8.06 -3.62
N ASP A 201 1.48 7.34 -3.28
CA ASP A 201 1.80 6.91 -1.91
C ASP A 201 1.96 8.14 -0.99
#